data_AF-A0A9J6DTV6-F1
#
_entry.id   AF-A0A9J6DTV6-F1
#
_cell.length_a   1.000
_cell.length_b   1.000
_cell.length_c   1.000
_cell.angle_alpha   90.00
_cell.angle_beta   90.00
_cell.angle_gamma   90.00
#
_symmetry.space_group_name_H-M   'P 1'
#
loop_
_entity.id
_entity.type
_entity.pdbx_description
1 polymer ?
#
loop_
_entity_poly.entity_id
_entity_poly.type
_entity_poly.pdbx_seq_one_letter_code
_entity_poly.pdbx_strand_id
1 'polypeptide(L)'
;MVQQRDGDTGQQSLLFQVDYPEVNDNVVPRHRFMSAYEQKVEPPDKKWQYLLFAAEPYETIAFKVPSREVDKSEGRFWTLWNRDSKQFFLQFSFKLEAKPKLPTLTGHGLPSLAPPPPPPPPSLGGN
;
A
#
# COMPACT_ATOMS: atom_id res chain seq x y z
N MET A 1 -1.70 -1.96 18.77
CA MET A 1 -1.34 -1.50 17.40
C MET A 1 -1.03 -0.02 17.46
N VAL A 2 0.10 0.39 16.91
CA VAL A 2 0.51 1.80 16.79
C VAL A 2 0.63 2.14 15.31
N GLN A 3 0.00 3.22 14.87
CA GLN A 3 0.22 3.79 13.54
C GLN A 3 1.37 4.79 13.62
N GLN A 4 2.31 4.66 12.69
CA GLN A 4 3.48 5.53 12.59
C GLN A 4 3.53 6.16 11.19
N ARG A 5 4.16 7.32 11.11
CA ARG A 5 4.43 8.01 9.85
C ARG A 5 5.89 8.46 9.86
N ASP A 6 6.63 8.02 8.85
CA ASP A 6 8.01 8.43 8.64
C ASP A 6 8.07 9.92 8.30
N GLY A 7 8.91 10.68 9.00
CA GLY A 7 8.98 12.14 8.89
C GLY A 7 9.57 12.61 7.55
N ASP A 8 10.54 11.87 7.03
CA ASP A 8 11.28 12.22 5.81
C ASP A 8 10.52 11.80 4.54
N THR A 9 10.00 10.57 4.53
CA THR A 9 9.32 10.00 3.34
C THR A 9 7.81 10.16 3.38
N GLY A 10 7.23 10.49 4.55
CA GLY A 10 5.79 10.53 4.76
C GLY A 10 5.12 9.15 4.71
N GLN A 11 5.89 8.07 4.61
CA GLN A 11 5.41 6.69 4.50
C GLN A 11 4.69 6.27 5.80
N GLN A 12 3.54 5.63 5.67
CA GLN A 12 2.78 5.13 6.81
C GLN A 12 3.19 3.71 7.15
N SER A 13 3.36 3.41 8.44
CA SER A 13 3.66 2.08 8.95
C SER A 13 2.74 1.71 10.11
N LEU A 14 2.62 0.41 10.36
CA LEU A 14 1.89 -0.15 11.48
C LEU A 14 2.84 -1.04 12.29
N LEU A 15 2.86 -0.82 13.60
CA LEU A 15 3.53 -1.67 14.58
C LEU A 15 2.48 -2.43 15.40
N PHE A 16 2.59 -3.75 15.38
CA PHE A 16 1.82 -4.64 16.22
C PHE A 16 2.72 -5.20 17.31
N GLN A 17 2.22 -5.14 18.54
CA GLN A 17 2.76 -5.83 19.69
C GLN A 17 1.63 -6.72 20.20
N VAL A 18 1.90 -8.02 20.29
CA VAL A 18 0.98 -9.03 20.80
C VAL A 18 1.68 -9.76 21.93
N ASP A 19 1.09 -9.70 23.12
CA ASP A 19 1.59 -10.39 24.30
C ASP A 19 1.00 -11.80 24.38
N TYR A 20 1.84 -12.80 24.61
CA TYR A 20 1.47 -14.21 24.68
C TYR A 20 1.96 -14.86 25.98
N PRO A 21 1.53 -14.40 27.16
CA PRO A 21 2.08 -14.83 28.45
C PRO A 21 2.04 -16.35 28.70
N GLU A 22 1.11 -17.08 28.09
CA GLU A 22 0.86 -18.51 28.28
C GLU A 22 1.23 -19.36 27.04
N VAL A 23 1.99 -18.82 26.08
CA VAL A 23 2.40 -19.60 24.90
C VAL A 23 3.37 -20.71 25.29
N ASN A 24 3.14 -21.88 24.71
CA ASN A 24 4.01 -23.05 24.89
C ASN A 24 5.46 -22.72 24.53
N ASP A 25 6.42 -23.23 25.30
CA ASP A 25 7.83 -22.85 25.13
C ASP A 25 8.38 -23.13 23.73
N ASN A 26 7.90 -24.17 23.06
CA ASN A 26 8.36 -24.57 21.72
C ASN A 26 7.57 -23.92 20.58
N VAL A 27 6.64 -23.00 20.87
CA VAL A 27 5.82 -22.33 19.88
C VAL A 27 6.37 -20.93 19.61
N VAL A 28 6.53 -20.62 18.32
CA VAL A 28 6.84 -19.27 17.84
C VAL A 28 5.59 -18.72 17.16
N PRO A 29 5.09 -17.55 17.56
CA PRO A 29 3.93 -16.93 16.93
C PRO A 29 4.11 -16.75 15.43
N ARG A 30 3.03 -16.96 14.68
CA ARG A 30 2.99 -16.81 13.23
C ARG A 30 2.07 -15.67 12.85
N HIS A 31 2.35 -15.06 11.70
CA HIS A 31 1.48 -14.04 11.12
C HIS A 31 1.16 -14.37 9.67
N ARG A 32 0.02 -13.91 9.18
CA ARG A 32 -0.38 -14.05 7.77
C ARG A 32 -1.26 -12.90 7.32
N PHE A 33 -1.01 -12.36 6.13
CA PHE A 33 -1.97 -11.50 5.44
C PHE A 33 -2.97 -12.37 4.69
N MET A 34 -4.25 -12.15 4.93
CA MET A 34 -5.38 -12.84 4.30
C MET A 34 -6.23 -11.81 3.57
N SER A 35 -6.58 -12.10 2.31
CA SER A 35 -7.44 -11.21 1.55
C SER A 35 -8.88 -11.26 2.06
N ALA A 36 -9.65 -10.18 1.89
CA ALA A 36 -11.07 -10.18 2.26
C ALA A 36 -11.90 -11.22 1.47
N TYR A 37 -11.40 -11.73 0.33
CA TYR A 37 -12.04 -12.79 -0.46
C TYR A 37 -11.94 -14.17 0.16
N GLU A 38 -10.93 -14.41 1.00
CA GLU A 38 -10.73 -15.69 1.66
C GLU A 38 -11.66 -15.86 2.88
N GLN A 39 -12.14 -14.76 3.46
CA GLN A 39 -13.09 -14.78 4.57
C GLN A 39 -14.50 -15.06 4.05
N LYS A 40 -15.18 -16.09 4.59
CA LYS A 40 -16.54 -16.50 4.20
C LYS A 40 -17.66 -15.94 5.10
N VAL A 41 -17.30 -15.14 6.11
CA VAL A 41 -18.25 -14.70 7.17
C VAL A 41 -18.97 -13.41 6.77
N GLU A 42 -18.28 -12.46 6.16
CA GLU A 42 -18.82 -11.15 5.77
C GLU A 42 -18.70 -10.95 4.25
N PRO A 43 -19.52 -10.07 3.64
CA PRO A 43 -19.34 -9.68 2.25
C PRO A 43 -17.91 -9.15 2.00
N PRO A 44 -17.18 -9.65 0.99
CA PRO A 44 -15.78 -9.30 0.79
C PRO A 44 -15.61 -7.82 0.42
N ASP A 45 -15.02 -7.02 1.31
CA ASP A 45 -14.66 -5.63 1.03
C ASP A 45 -13.19 -5.54 0.57
N LYS A 46 -12.98 -5.19 -0.72
CA LYS A 46 -11.64 -5.02 -1.34
C LYS A 46 -10.76 -4.00 -0.64
N LYS A 47 -11.35 -3.04 0.08
CA LYS A 47 -10.62 -1.95 0.76
C LYS A 47 -9.78 -2.46 1.91
N TRP A 48 -10.04 -3.69 2.38
CA TRP A 48 -9.41 -4.24 3.57
C TRP A 48 -8.74 -5.58 3.29
N GLN A 49 -7.71 -5.86 4.08
CA GLN A 49 -7.09 -7.16 4.27
C GLN A 49 -7.11 -7.47 5.76
N TYR A 50 -6.92 -8.74 6.09
CA TYR A 50 -6.85 -9.19 7.46
C TYR A 50 -5.43 -9.66 7.78
N LEU A 51 -4.84 -9.06 8.81
CA LEU A 51 -3.57 -9.50 9.37
C LEU A 51 -3.85 -10.45 10.53
N LEU A 52 -3.56 -11.72 10.34
CA LEU A 52 -3.80 -12.79 11.31
C LEU A 52 -2.55 -13.00 12.15
N PHE A 53 -2.74 -13.27 13.44
CA PHE A 53 -1.72 -13.76 14.35
C PHE A 53 -2.18 -15.08 14.96
N ALA A 54 -1.31 -16.09 14.97
CA ALA A 54 -1.61 -17.42 15.48
C ALA A 54 -0.47 -17.92 16.37
N ALA A 55 -0.80 -18.38 17.57
CA ALA A 55 0.14 -18.98 18.51
C ALA A 55 -0.63 -19.92 19.44
N GLU A 56 -0.30 -21.21 19.48
CA GLU A 56 -0.95 -22.16 20.38
C GLU A 56 -0.53 -21.91 21.85
N PRO A 57 -1.46 -21.89 22.83
CA PRO A 57 -2.87 -22.32 22.77
C PRO A 57 -3.87 -21.22 22.40
N TYR A 58 -3.41 -20.00 22.11
CA TYR A 58 -4.29 -18.89 21.76
C TYR A 58 -5.02 -19.11 20.44
N GLU A 59 -6.26 -18.63 20.41
CA GLU A 59 -7.02 -18.55 19.18
C GLU A 59 -6.37 -17.59 18.18
N THR A 60 -6.56 -17.86 16.90
CA THR A 60 -6.08 -16.95 15.86
C THR A 60 -6.89 -15.66 15.90
N ILE A 61 -6.22 -14.54 16.10
CA ILE A 61 -6.81 -13.21 16.06
C ILE A 61 -6.53 -12.57 14.70
N ALA A 62 -7.42 -11.70 14.23
CA ALA A 62 -7.28 -10.99 12.98
C ALA A 62 -7.51 -9.48 13.16
N PHE A 63 -6.65 -8.67 12.55
CA PHE A 63 -6.80 -7.22 12.50
C PHE A 63 -7.14 -6.78 11.09
N LYS A 64 -8.16 -5.93 10.96
CA LYS A 64 -8.50 -5.30 9.68
C LYS A 64 -7.48 -4.22 9.37
N VAL A 65 -6.77 -4.36 8.25
CA VAL A 65 -5.76 -3.40 7.78
C VAL A 65 -6.10 -2.92 6.36
N PRO A 66 -5.73 -1.68 5.98
CA PRO A 66 -5.94 -1.21 4.61
C PRO A 66 -5.31 -2.15 3.59
N SER A 67 -6.01 -2.41 2.48
CA SER A 67 -5.55 -3.27 1.37
C SER A 67 -4.51 -2.55 0.48
N ARG A 68 -3.52 -1.90 1.11
CA ARG A 68 -2.40 -1.26 0.43
C ARG A 68 -1.23 -2.22 0.32
N GLU A 69 -0.42 -2.05 -0.73
CA GLU A 69 0.78 -2.87 -0.87
C GLU A 69 1.74 -2.61 0.30
N VAL A 70 2.24 -3.71 0.88
CA VAL A 70 3.26 -3.66 1.92
C VAL A 70 4.64 -3.55 1.26
N ASP A 71 5.47 -2.66 1.80
CA ASP A 71 6.86 -2.49 1.40
C ASP A 71 7.71 -3.57 2.09
N LYS A 72 8.20 -4.51 1.29
CA LYS A 72 9.05 -5.64 1.74
C LYS A 72 10.54 -5.36 1.60
N SER A 73 10.93 -4.11 1.34
CA SER A 73 12.34 -3.72 1.35
C SER A 73 12.93 -3.88 2.76
N GLU A 74 14.25 -4.04 2.81
CA GLU A 74 14.98 -4.27 4.06
C GLU A 74 14.68 -3.17 5.08
N GLY A 75 14.37 -3.56 6.32
CA GLY A 75 14.02 -2.64 7.41
C GLY A 75 12.59 -2.08 7.37
N ARG A 76 11.85 -2.22 6.26
CA ARG A 76 10.44 -1.77 6.15
C ARG A 76 9.43 -2.83 6.59
N PHE A 77 9.84 -4.10 6.63
CA PHE A 77 9.06 -5.24 7.11
C PHE A 77 9.94 -6.10 8.02
N TRP A 78 9.55 -6.27 9.28
CA TRP A 78 10.27 -7.12 10.21
C TRP A 78 9.38 -7.68 11.31
N THR A 79 9.85 -8.78 11.90
CA THR A 79 9.23 -9.41 13.06
C THR A 79 10.27 -9.71 14.13
N LEU A 80 9.87 -9.64 15.40
CA LEU A 80 10.71 -10.03 16.52
C LEU A 80 9.88 -10.85 17.51
N TRP A 81 10.35 -12.03 17.88
CA TRP A 81 9.78 -12.82 18.97
C TRP A 81 10.73 -12.76 20.17
N ASN A 82 10.30 -12.09 21.23
CA ASN A 82 10.99 -12.13 22.51
C ASN A 82 10.43 -13.28 23.35
N ARG A 83 11.20 -14.36 23.50
CA ARG A 83 10.78 -15.56 24.22
C ARG A 83 10.78 -15.36 25.75
N ASP A 84 11.59 -14.43 26.25
CA ASP A 84 11.70 -14.15 27.69
C ASP A 84 10.51 -13.31 28.17
N SER A 85 10.16 -12.24 27.45
CA SER A 85 8.98 -11.42 27.76
C SER A 85 7.68 -11.98 27.16
N LYS A 86 7.79 -13.01 26.32
CA LYS A 86 6.69 -13.61 25.57
C LYS A 86 5.93 -12.59 24.70
N GLN A 87 6.67 -11.71 24.02
CA GLN A 87 6.11 -10.64 23.19
C GLN A 87 6.46 -10.81 21.72
N PHE A 88 5.45 -10.74 20.86
CA PHE A 88 5.62 -10.76 19.41
C PHE A 88 5.42 -9.37 18.82
N PHE A 89 6.42 -8.93 18.07
CA PHE A 89 6.40 -7.67 17.34
C PHE A 89 6.35 -7.95 15.84
N LEU A 90 5.50 -7.22 15.14
CA LEU A 90 5.46 -7.16 13.68
C LEU A 90 5.34 -5.69 13.28
N GLN A 91 6.31 -5.19 12.51
CA GLN A 91 6.23 -3.87 11.91
C GLN A 91 6.27 -4.01 10.39
N PHE A 92 5.40 -3.26 9.73
CA PHE A 92 5.47 -3.11 8.28
C PHE A 92 5.07 -1.71 7.85
N SER A 93 5.66 -1.28 6.74
CA SER A 93 5.33 -0.01 6.09
C SER A 93 4.53 -0.25 4.82
N PHE A 94 3.60 0.63 4.51
CA PHE A 94 2.91 0.61 3.23
C PHE A 94 3.78 1.25 2.16
N LYS A 95 3.74 0.73 0.94
CA LYS A 95 4.34 1.43 -0.19
C LYS A 95 3.70 2.80 -0.34
N LEU A 96 4.51 3.80 -0.67
CA LEU A 96 4.00 5.09 -1.11
C LEU A 96 3.24 4.88 -2.41
N GLU A 97 1.94 5.20 -2.41
CA GLU A 97 1.20 5.30 -3.65
C GLU A 97 1.83 6.43 -4.46
N ALA A 98 2.48 6.08 -5.57
CA ALA A 98 2.80 7.09 -6.58
C ALA A 98 1.46 7.73 -6.96
N LYS A 99 1.35 9.06 -6.86
CA LYS A 99 0.22 9.80 -7.42
C LYS A 99 -0.05 9.19 -8.80
N PRO A 100 -1.30 8.81 -9.12
CA PRO A 100 -1.61 8.28 -10.43
C PRO A 100 -1.00 9.25 -11.43
N LYS A 101 -0.03 8.76 -12.22
CA LYS A 101 0.53 9.56 -13.30
C LYS A 101 -0.70 9.95 -14.11
N LEU A 102 -1.07 11.23 -14.12
CA LEU A 102 -1.96 11.72 -15.15
C LEU A 102 -1.42 11.14 -16.45
N PRO A 103 -2.25 10.55 -17.32
CA PRO A 103 -1.78 10.13 -18.62
C PRO A 103 -1.07 11.34 -19.21
N THR A 104 0.26 11.29 -19.27
CA THR A 104 1.06 12.23 -20.01
C THR A 104 0.62 12.00 -21.45
N LEU A 105 -0.30 12.86 -21.91
CA LEU A 105 -0.62 13.03 -23.32
C LEU A 105 0.63 13.59 -24.01
N THR A 106 1.67 12.79 -24.11
CA THR A 106 2.86 13.10 -24.89
C THR A 106 2.92 12.11 -26.05
N GLY A 107 2.19 12.50 -27.10
CA GLY A 107 2.84 12.64 -28.40
C GLY A 107 2.74 11.44 -29.34
N HIS A 108 1.53 11.12 -29.81
CA HIS A 108 1.34 10.73 -31.21
C HIS A 108 0.36 11.74 -31.86
N GLY A 109 0.95 12.74 -32.52
CA GLY A 109 0.36 13.54 -33.60
C GLY A 109 -0.96 14.26 -33.31
N LEU A 110 -0.90 15.41 -32.63
CA LEU A 110 -1.81 16.49 -33.02
C LEU A 110 -1.30 16.99 -34.38
N PRO A 111 -2.08 16.96 -35.48
CA PRO A 111 -1.71 17.73 -36.65
C PRO A 111 -1.71 19.19 -36.18
N SER A 112 -0.52 19.79 -36.19
CA SER A 112 -0.33 21.21 -36.01
C SER A 112 -1.34 21.93 -36.90
N LEU A 113 -2.39 22.50 -36.31
CA LEU A 113 -3.22 23.49 -36.99
C LEU A 113 -2.32 24.71 -37.17
N ALA A 114 -1.52 24.68 -38.24
CA ALA A 114 -0.81 25.86 -38.71
C ALA A 114 -1.85 26.98 -38.89
N PRO A 115 -1.58 28.20 -38.41
CA PRO A 115 -2.47 29.32 -38.70
C PRO A 115 -2.62 29.45 -40.23
N PRO A 116 -3.83 29.75 -40.74
CA PRO A 116 -4.04 29.91 -42.17
C PRO A 116 -3.11 31.02 -42.70
N PRO A 117 -2.58 30.86 -43.93
CA PRO A 117 -1.75 31.90 -44.54
C PRO A 117 -2.55 33.20 -44.70
N PRO A 118 -1.88 34.38 -44.64
CA PRO A 118 -2.55 35.65 -44.86
C PRO A 118 -3.12 35.73 -46.29
N PRO A 119 -4.23 36.46 -46.49
CA PRO A 119 -4.82 36.62 -47.82
C PRO A 119 -3.84 37.35 -48.76
N PRO A 120 -3.87 37.03 -50.08
CA PRO A 120 -3.05 37.71 -51.06
C PRO A 120 -3.44 39.20 -51.15
N PRO A 121 -2.47 40.10 -51.45
CA PRO A 121 -2.77 41.51 -51.64
C PRO A 121 -3.71 41.69 -52.84
N PRO A 122 -4.64 42.66 -52.80
CA PRO A 122 -5.51 42.94 -53.92
C PRO A 122 -4.68 43.40 -55.11
N SER A 123 -4.82 42.69 -56.24
CA SER A 123 -4.34 43.17 -57.52
C SER A 123 -5.05 44.49 -57.83
N LEU A 124 -4.31 45.59 -57.67
CA LEU A 124 -4.65 46.87 -58.27
C LEU A 124 -4.69 46.68 -59.78
N GLY A 125 -5.90 46.51 -60.31
CA GLY A 125 -6.17 46.62 -61.73
C GLY A 125 -5.76 48.01 -62.23
N GLY A 126 -5.29 48.07 -63.46
CA GLY A 126 -4.93 49.36 -64.05
C GLY A 126 -4.38 49.23 -65.46
N ASN A 127 -5.32 49.12 -66.40
CA ASN A 127 -5.34 49.74 -67.73
C ASN A 127 -4.24 49.39 -68.74
#